data_AF-A0A7S3VUB5-F1
#
_entry.id   AF-A0A7S3VUB5-F1
#
_cell.length_a   1.000
_cell.length_b   1.000
_cell.length_c   1.000
_cell.angle_alpha   90.00
_cell.angle_beta   90.00
_cell.angle_gamma   90.00
#
_symmetry.space_group_name_H-M   'P 1'
#
loop_
_entity.id
_entity.type
_entity.pdbx_description
1 polymer ?
#
loop_
_entity_poly.entity_id
_entity_poly.type
_entity_poly.pdbx_seq_one_letter_code
_entity_poly.pdbx_strand_id
1 'polypeptide(L)'
;VWIYTDVASSKDGSPGFALSLVAETTNGCLLSAEATATPGASPEDVGLAAASQLMEEILQGGVIDSAHQPLALMLMAFGPQDVSRLRVGSLSAPAMSLMRNLCAFVGLKFQIWPEADDHSTVVACRGVGFSNSAKSSF
;
A
#
# COMPACT_ATOMS: atom_id res chain seq x y z
N VAL A 1 1.52 -15.55 15.49
CA VAL A 1 0.73 -15.42 14.26
C VAL A 1 -0.69 -15.81 14.60
N TRP A 2 -1.66 -14.93 14.36
CA TRP A 2 -3.08 -15.17 14.64
C TRP A 2 -3.82 -15.16 13.32
N ILE A 3 -4.68 -16.14 13.09
CA ILE A 3 -5.53 -16.23 11.89
C ILE A 3 -6.96 -16.34 12.38
N TYR A 4 -7.79 -15.40 11.93
CA TYR A 4 -9.22 -15.37 12.21
C TYR A 4 -9.96 -15.91 10.99
N THR A 5 -10.97 -16.74 11.24
CA THR A 5 -11.81 -17.32 10.19
C THR A 5 -13.20 -16.69 10.27
N ASP A 6 -13.68 -16.17 9.15
CA ASP A 6 -15.05 -15.69 9.02
C ASP A 6 -15.72 -16.42 7.84
N VAL A 7 -16.75 -17.20 8.13
CA VAL A 7 -17.45 -18.03 7.15
C VAL A 7 -18.85 -17.48 6.96
N ALA A 8 -19.14 -17.03 5.74
CA ALA A 8 -20.45 -16.56 5.34
C ALA A 8 -21.13 -17.57 4.40
N SER A 9 -22.43 -17.80 4.61
CA SER A 9 -23.27 -18.60 3.73
C SER A 9 -24.40 -17.74 3.17
N SER A 10 -24.52 -17.70 1.84
CA SER A 10 -25.59 -16.96 1.15
C SER A 10 -26.24 -17.87 0.09
N LYS A 11 -27.56 -17.72 -0.10
CA LYS A 11 -28.31 -18.53 -1.09
C LYS A 11 -28.08 -18.06 -2.53
N ASP A 12 -27.73 -16.79 -2.73
CA ASP A 12 -27.59 -16.14 -4.04
C ASP A 12 -26.15 -15.60 -4.28
N GLY A 13 -25.14 -16.19 -3.63
CA GLY A 13 -23.73 -15.76 -3.74
C GLY A 13 -22.88 -16.62 -4.66
N SER A 14 -21.81 -16.03 -5.19
CA SER A 14 -20.73 -16.79 -5.84
C SER A 14 -19.86 -17.46 -4.77
N PRO A 15 -19.54 -18.76 -4.88
CA PRO A 15 -18.65 -19.42 -3.95
C PRO A 15 -17.22 -18.90 -4.11
N GLY A 16 -16.54 -18.67 -2.99
CA GLY A 16 -15.16 -18.21 -2.98
C GLY A 16 -14.61 -18.13 -1.56
N PHE A 17 -13.30 -18.08 -1.46
CA PHE A 17 -12.59 -17.83 -0.22
C PHE A 17 -11.32 -17.02 -0.53
N ALA A 18 -10.82 -16.32 0.48
CA ALA A 18 -9.61 -15.53 0.39
C ALA A 18 -8.91 -15.52 1.74
N LEU A 19 -7.63 -15.17 1.74
CA LEU A 19 -6.86 -14.93 2.95
C LEU A 19 -6.24 -13.54 2.85
N SER A 20 -6.47 -12.72 3.86
CA SER A 20 -5.78 -11.45 4.06
C SER A 20 -4.88 -11.57 5.29
N LEU A 21 -3.62 -11.20 5.13
CA LEU A 21 -2.62 -11.22 6.19
C LEU A 21 -2.09 -9.80 6.40
N VAL A 22 -1.86 -9.46 7.67
CA VAL A 22 -1.28 -8.18 8.07
C VAL A 22 -0.13 -8.44 9.03
N ALA A 23 1.03 -7.89 8.72
CA ALA A 23 2.17 -7.81 9.62
C ALA A 23 2.21 -6.43 10.29
N GLU A 24 2.22 -6.42 11.61
CA GLU A 24 2.36 -5.21 12.42
C GLU A 24 3.80 -5.14 12.98
N THR A 25 4.46 -4.01 12.71
CA THR A 25 5.78 -3.72 13.26
C THR A 25 5.66 -3.17 14.70
N THR A 26 6.74 -3.24 15.47
CA THR A 26 6.76 -2.68 16.84
C THR A 26 6.52 -1.16 16.91
N ASN A 27 6.64 -0.47 15.77
CA ASN A 27 6.42 0.97 15.65
C ASN A 27 5.04 1.31 15.07
N GLY A 28 4.15 0.32 14.91
CA GLY A 28 2.77 0.51 14.45
C GLY A 28 2.59 0.62 12.94
N CYS A 29 3.63 0.41 12.13
CA CYS A 29 3.46 0.26 10.67
C CYS A 29 2.81 -1.09 10.35
N LEU A 30 1.92 -1.08 9.36
CA LEU A 30 1.18 -2.25 8.89
C LEU A 30 1.58 -2.55 7.44
N LEU A 31 1.94 -3.80 7.18
CA LEU A 31 2.15 -4.33 5.83
C LEU A 31 1.11 -5.41 5.60
N SER A 32 0.45 -5.41 4.45
CA SER A 32 -0.56 -6.42 4.14
C SER A 32 -0.32 -7.11 2.80
N ALA A 33 -0.85 -8.32 2.70
CA ALA A 33 -0.98 -9.04 1.45
C ALA A 33 -2.28 -9.84 1.47
N GLU A 34 -2.88 -10.02 0.30
CA GLU A 34 -4.11 -10.78 0.15
C GLU A 34 -4.02 -11.73 -1.05
N ALA A 35 -4.57 -12.93 -0.88
CA ALA A 35 -4.75 -13.87 -1.97
C ALA A 35 -6.20 -14.36 -1.99
N THR A 36 -6.81 -14.30 -3.17
CA THR A 36 -8.17 -14.76 -3.42
C THR A 36 -8.13 -16.05 -4.24
N ALA A 37 -8.94 -17.03 -3.85
CA ALA A 37 -9.02 -18.30 -4.56
C ALA A 37 -9.60 -18.14 -5.96
N THR A 38 -8.95 -18.78 -6.94
CA THR A 38 -9.49 -18.98 -8.28
C THR A 38 -10.11 -20.37 -8.40
N PRO A 39 -11.01 -20.63 -9.38
CA PRO A 39 -11.59 -21.96 -9.58
C PRO A 39 -10.51 -23.05 -9.69
N GLY A 40 -10.59 -24.06 -8.82
CA GLY A 40 -9.64 -25.18 -8.77
C GLY A 40 -8.39 -24.95 -7.90
N ALA A 41 -8.21 -23.77 -7.30
CA ALA A 41 -7.11 -23.53 -6.36
C ALA A 41 -7.38 -24.23 -5.01
N SER A 42 -6.35 -24.86 -4.44
CA SER A 42 -6.43 -25.43 -3.10
C SER A 42 -6.33 -24.32 -2.02
N PRO A 43 -6.98 -24.46 -0.86
CA PRO A 43 -6.80 -23.53 0.25
C PRO A 43 -5.35 -23.38 0.71
N GLU A 44 -4.57 -24.46 0.64
CA GLU A 44 -3.16 -24.50 0.97
C GLU A 44 -2.33 -23.62 0.02
N ASP A 45 -2.62 -23.67 -1.28
CA ASP A 45 -1.93 -22.84 -2.29
C ASP A 45 -2.24 -21.35 -2.08
N VAL A 46 -3.50 -21.02 -1.78
CA VAL A 46 -3.91 -19.63 -1.50
C VAL A 46 -3.24 -19.10 -0.22
N GLY A 47 -3.19 -19.95 0.82
CA GLY A 47 -2.48 -19.62 2.05
C GLY A 47 -0.99 -19.39 1.84
N LEU A 48 -0.34 -20.26 1.07
CA LEU A 48 1.07 -20.14 0.70
C LEU A 48 1.33 -18.88 -0.13
N ALA A 49 0.45 -18.56 -1.08
CA ALA A 49 0.56 -17.36 -1.90
C ALA A 49 0.48 -16.08 -1.06
N ALA A 50 -0.54 -15.95 -0.20
CA ALA A 50 -0.70 -14.77 0.68
C ALA A 50 0.50 -14.63 1.64
N ALA A 51 0.96 -15.73 2.23
CA ALA A 51 2.11 -15.71 3.14
C ALA A 51 3.40 -15.32 2.41
N SER A 52 3.63 -15.85 1.20
CA SER A 52 4.82 -15.54 0.40
C SER A 52 4.84 -14.07 -0.01
N GLN A 53 3.69 -13.53 -0.44
CA GLN A 53 3.55 -12.11 -0.78
C GLN A 53 3.79 -11.21 0.43
N LEU A 54 3.24 -11.55 1.61
CA LEU A 54 3.49 -10.78 2.82
C LEU A 54 4.97 -10.77 3.21
N MET A 55 5.64 -11.92 3.10
CA MET A 55 7.07 -12.03 3.37
C MET A 55 7.91 -11.22 2.39
N GLU A 56 7.49 -11.14 1.12
CA GLU A 56 8.13 -10.27 0.13
C GLU A 56 7.98 -8.79 0.51
N GLU A 57 6.78 -8.33 0.90
CA GLU A 57 6.57 -6.95 1.38
C GLU A 57 7.42 -6.62 2.61
N ILE A 58 7.57 -7.56 3.55
CA ILE A 58 8.45 -7.41 4.72
C ILE A 58 9.92 -7.30 4.29
N LEU A 59 10.36 -8.16 3.35
CA LEU A 59 11.75 -8.19 2.87
C LEU A 59 12.15 -6.90 2.15
N GLN A 60 11.19 -6.22 1.49
CA GLN A 60 11.43 -4.95 0.80
C GLN A 60 11.74 -3.80 1.77
N GLY A 61 11.46 -3.92 3.07
CA GLY A 61 11.88 -2.96 4.10
C GLY A 61 11.16 -1.60 4.07
N GLY A 62 10.04 -1.50 3.36
CA GLY A 62 9.18 -0.31 3.34
C GLY A 62 8.31 -0.18 4.59
N VAL A 63 7.81 1.03 4.87
CA VAL A 63 6.80 1.23 5.94
C VAL A 63 5.35 1.04 5.44
N ILE A 64 5.18 0.82 4.15
CA ILE A 64 3.91 0.63 3.46
C ILE A 64 4.08 -0.41 2.36
N ASP A 65 3.08 -1.27 2.17
CA ASP A 65 3.10 -2.29 1.13
C ASP A 65 2.89 -1.69 -0.28
N SER A 66 3.28 -2.46 -1.30
CA SER A 66 3.23 -2.06 -2.70
C SER A 66 1.84 -1.65 -3.21
N ALA A 67 0.77 -2.23 -2.66
CA ALA A 67 -0.61 -1.95 -3.07
C ALA A 67 -1.10 -0.60 -2.54
N HIS A 68 -0.67 -0.20 -1.34
CA HIS A 68 -1.06 1.07 -0.73
C HIS A 68 -0.13 2.25 -1.06
N GLN A 69 1.04 2.02 -1.68
CA GLN A 69 1.95 3.09 -2.14
C GLN A 69 1.25 4.23 -2.89
N PRO A 70 0.36 3.97 -3.90
CA PRO A 70 -0.29 5.06 -4.64
C PRO A 70 -1.15 5.96 -3.73
N LEU A 71 -1.89 5.36 -2.79
CA LEU A 71 -2.72 6.12 -1.86
C LEU A 71 -1.87 7.04 -0.99
N ALA A 72 -0.78 6.54 -0.41
CA ALA A 72 0.11 7.34 0.41
C ALA A 72 0.76 8.50 -0.38
N LEU A 73 1.24 8.23 -1.60
CA LEU A 73 1.84 9.25 -2.46
C LEU A 73 0.84 10.35 -2.86
N MET A 74 -0.42 9.98 -3.11
CA MET A 74 -1.48 10.94 -3.36
C MET A 74 -1.74 11.82 -2.14
N LEU A 75 -1.83 11.22 -0.95
CA LEU A 75 -2.03 11.96 0.31
C LEU A 75 -0.86 12.90 0.62
N MET A 76 0.38 12.47 0.36
CA MET A 76 1.57 13.34 0.46
C MET A 76 1.50 14.52 -0.50
N ALA A 77 1.10 14.28 -1.75
CA ALA A 77 1.01 15.32 -2.77
C ALA A 77 -0.06 16.38 -2.45
N PHE A 78 -1.23 15.95 -1.98
CA PHE A 78 -2.32 16.83 -1.57
C PHE A 78 -2.27 17.26 -0.10
N GLY A 79 -1.14 17.05 0.57
CA GLY A 79 -0.90 17.52 1.92
C GLY A 79 -0.67 19.03 2.03
N PRO A 80 -0.38 19.54 3.24
CA PRO A 80 0.03 20.93 3.46
C PRO A 80 1.31 21.27 2.66
N GLN A 81 1.64 22.56 2.55
CA GLN A 81 2.83 23.05 1.82
C GLN A 81 4.17 22.80 2.56
N ASP A 82 4.31 21.61 3.13
CA ASP A 82 5.48 21.15 3.86
C ASP A 82 6.05 19.88 3.22
N VAL A 83 7.30 19.55 3.54
CA VAL A 83 8.00 18.39 3.01
C VAL A 83 7.57 17.15 3.78
N SER A 84 6.93 16.23 3.08
CA SER A 84 6.67 14.87 3.57
C SER A 84 7.73 13.91 3.04
N ARG A 85 8.08 12.90 3.84
CA ARG A 85 9.02 11.83 3.51
C ARG A 85 8.38 10.49 3.82
N LEU A 86 8.56 9.52 2.94
CA LEU A 86 8.03 8.18 3.07
C LEU A 86 9.10 7.17 2.63
N ARG A 87 9.39 6.19 3.49
CA ARG A 87 10.23 5.05 3.14
C ARG A 87 9.34 3.95 2.57
N VAL A 88 9.52 3.63 1.30
CA VAL A 88 8.83 2.54 0.60
C VAL A 88 9.81 1.42 0.30
N GLY A 89 9.30 0.23 -0.01
CA GLY A 89 10.12 -0.80 -0.67
C GLY A 89 10.46 -0.40 -2.10
N SER A 90 10.61 -1.37 -2.99
CA SER A 90 10.65 -1.10 -4.42
C SER A 90 9.39 -0.34 -4.88
N LEU A 91 9.56 0.71 -5.69
CA LEU A 91 8.43 1.49 -6.22
C LEU A 91 7.58 0.64 -7.16
N SER A 92 6.29 0.50 -6.85
CA SER A 92 5.36 -0.26 -7.68
C SER A 92 5.03 0.47 -8.99
N ALA A 93 4.69 -0.27 -10.05
CA ALA A 93 4.29 0.33 -11.33
C ALA A 93 3.09 1.30 -11.20
N PRO A 94 2.03 0.99 -10.42
CA PRO A 94 0.96 1.93 -10.13
C PRO A 94 1.44 3.20 -9.42
N ALA A 95 2.37 3.08 -8.46
CA ALA A 95 2.93 4.23 -7.76
C ALA A 95 3.71 5.15 -8.71
N MET A 96 4.58 4.59 -9.56
CA MET A 96 5.31 5.36 -10.57
C MET A 96 4.39 6.05 -11.57
N SER A 97 3.33 5.37 -12.02
CA SER A 97 2.32 5.94 -12.93
C SER A 97 1.61 7.12 -12.27
N LEU A 98 1.17 6.97 -11.03
CA LEU A 98 0.54 8.03 -10.27
C LEU A 98 1.47 9.24 -10.07
N MET A 99 2.75 9.02 -9.74
CA MET A 99 3.71 10.11 -9.57
C MET A 99 3.87 10.94 -10.85
N ARG A 100 3.88 10.28 -12.02
CA ARG A 100 3.90 10.96 -13.33
C ARG A 100 2.64 11.78 -13.55
N ASN A 101 1.47 11.22 -13.22
CA ASN A 101 0.19 11.92 -13.33
C ASN A 101 0.13 13.13 -12.41
N LEU A 102 0.60 13.03 -11.17
CA LEU A 102 0.67 14.15 -10.22
C LEU A 102 1.63 15.23 -10.71
N CYS A 103 2.78 14.85 -11.27
CA CYS A 103 3.71 15.82 -11.86
C CYS A 103 3.07 16.57 -13.05
N ALA A 104 2.30 15.88 -13.89
CA ALA A 104 1.61 16.50 -15.03
C ALA A 104 0.41 17.36 -14.61
N PHE A 105 -0.34 16.92 -13.60
CA PHE A 105 -1.60 17.55 -13.19
C PHE A 105 -1.41 18.75 -12.25
N VAL A 106 -0.52 18.64 -11.26
CA VAL A 106 -0.28 19.69 -10.25
C VAL A 106 1.13 20.28 -10.28
N GLY A 107 2.01 19.81 -11.17
CA GLY A 107 3.38 20.34 -11.30
C GLY A 107 4.32 19.94 -10.14
N LEU A 108 3.89 19.01 -9.28
CA LEU A 108 4.67 18.55 -8.13
C LEU A 108 5.82 17.65 -8.57
N LYS A 109 6.98 17.80 -7.93
CA LYS A 109 8.15 16.95 -8.16
C LYS A 109 8.44 16.10 -6.93
N PHE A 110 8.65 14.82 -7.16
CA PHE A 110 9.13 13.89 -6.15
C PHE A 110 10.65 13.80 -6.20
N GLN A 111 11.28 13.81 -5.04
CA GLN A 111 12.68 13.43 -4.89
C GLN A 111 12.72 11.98 -4.42
N ILE A 112 13.57 11.18 -5.06
CA ILE A 112 13.66 9.73 -4.84
C ILE A 112 15.13 9.39 -4.67
N TRP A 113 15.49 8.69 -3.60
CA TRP A 113 16.83 8.16 -3.43
C TRP A 113 16.79 6.81 -2.71
N PRO A 114 17.66 5.85 -3.12
CA PRO A 114 17.77 4.58 -2.43
C PRO A 114 18.43 4.78 -1.07
N GLU A 115 18.07 3.92 -0.11
CA GLU A 115 18.78 3.83 1.16
C GLU A 115 19.93 2.83 1.04
N ALA A 116 21.09 3.11 1.64
CA ALA A 116 22.31 2.34 1.40
C ALA A 116 22.31 0.96 2.09
N ASP A 117 21.61 0.86 3.23
CA ASP A 117 21.68 -0.32 4.11
C ASP A 117 20.52 -1.30 3.89
N ASP A 118 19.41 -0.87 3.30
CA ASP A 118 18.19 -1.66 3.09
C ASP A 118 17.73 -1.62 1.63
N HIS A 119 16.97 -2.63 1.17
CA HIS A 119 16.32 -2.66 -0.15
C HIS A 119 15.18 -1.61 -0.31
N SER A 120 15.19 -0.57 0.51
CA SER A 120 14.16 0.45 0.59
C SER A 120 14.55 1.74 -0.14
N THR A 121 13.54 2.51 -0.52
CA THR A 121 13.68 3.79 -1.21
C THR A 121 12.93 4.86 -0.44
N VAL A 122 13.56 6.02 -0.27
CA VAL A 122 12.89 7.17 0.34
C VAL A 122 12.34 8.07 -0.76
N VAL A 123 11.06 8.39 -0.66
CA VAL A 123 10.35 9.33 -1.53
C VAL A 123 9.98 10.56 -0.71
N ALA A 124 10.24 11.74 -1.26
CA ALA A 124 9.89 13.00 -0.63
C ALA A 124 9.22 13.95 -1.61
N CYS A 125 8.26 14.74 -1.13
CA CYS A 125 7.68 15.85 -1.87
C CYS A 125 7.17 16.94 -0.93
N ARG A 126 7.10 18.16 -1.45
CA ARG A 126 6.37 19.25 -0.79
C ARG A 126 4.93 19.25 -1.27
N GLY A 127 3.96 19.12 -0.35
CA GLY A 127 2.55 19.09 -0.71
C GLY A 127 2.06 20.38 -1.35
N VAL A 128 0.95 20.32 -2.10
CA VAL A 128 0.40 21.48 -2.83
C VAL A 128 -0.39 22.44 -1.92
N GLY A 129 -0.70 22.04 -0.69
CA GLY A 129 -1.53 22.82 0.23
C GLY A 129 -3.01 22.71 -0.09
N PHE A 130 -3.49 21.54 -0.50
CA PHE A 130 -4.89 21.35 -0.86
C PHE A 130 -5.81 21.50 0.36
N SER A 131 -6.85 22.30 0.21
CA SER A 131 -7.89 22.49 1.22
C SER A 131 -9.24 22.08 0.64
N ASN A 132 -9.99 21.25 1.39
CA ASN A 132 -11.33 20.84 0.97
C ASN A 132 -12.31 22.02 1.04
N SER A 133 -12.69 22.55 -0.13
CA SER A 133 -13.63 23.66 -0.28
C SER A 133 -15.09 23.31 0.02
N ALA A 134 -15.44 22.01 0.08
CA ALA A 134 -16.78 21.57 0.44
C ALA A 134 -17.02 21.56 1.96
N LYS A 135 -15.97 21.70 2.76
CA LYS A 135 -16.10 21.79 4.22
C LYS A 135 -16.52 23.22 4.60
N SER A 136 -17.73 23.37 5.15
CA SER A 136 -18.16 24.65 5.73
C SER A 136 -17.19 25.06 6.84
N SER A 137 -16.71 26.29 6.77
CA SER A 137 -16.02 26.93 7.90
C SER A 137 -17.10 27.47 8.84
N PHE A 138 -17.12 26.99 10.08
CA PHE A 138 -17.94 27.56 11.16
C PHE A 138 -17.17 28.73 11.79
#